data_AF-A0A2I0R0Q6-F1
#
_entry.id   AF-A0A2I0R0Q6-F1
#
_cell.length_a   1.000
_cell.length_b   1.000
_cell.length_c   1.000
_cell.angle_alpha   90.00
_cell.angle_beta   90.00
_cell.angle_gamma   90.00
#
_symmetry.space_group_name_H-M   'P 1'
#
loop_
_entity.id
_entity.type
_entity.pdbx_description
1 polymer ?
#
loop_
_entity_poly.entity_id
_entity_poly.type
_entity_poly.pdbx_seq_one_letter_code
_entity_poly.pdbx_strand_id
1 'polypeptide(L)'
;MNRFTQIPLILFLILIASCSKTKNDICDASQICYTQKPDELYVKIALTNTPTSEPVEVKLYIGNLDDGELYDNYYSANNNEYHLMPVDERYTATAKYVKDGDTIIVIDSDKLAAISYKNCDETCYDYDDEIILNLQLEK
;
A
#
# COMPACT_ATOMS: atom_id res chain seq x y z
N MET A 1 -62.62 38.02 -12.41
CA MET A 1 -61.55 38.01 -13.44
C MET A 1 -60.44 38.96 -13.00
N ASN A 2 -59.20 38.46 -12.98
CA ASN A 2 -57.86 39.09 -12.84
C ASN A 2 -57.02 38.19 -11.91
N ARG A 3 -56.38 37.12 -12.44
CA ARG A 3 -55.06 37.06 -13.12
C ARG A 3 -53.93 37.38 -12.13
N PHE A 4 -53.37 36.34 -11.48
CA PHE A 4 -52.10 35.66 -11.81
C PHE A 4 -50.85 36.56 -11.71
N THR A 5 -49.80 36.00 -11.08
CA THR A 5 -48.35 36.34 -11.19
C THR A 5 -47.87 37.65 -10.53
N GLN A 6 -46.85 37.74 -9.65
CA GLN A 6 -45.63 36.94 -9.49
C GLN A 6 -45.13 36.92 -8.02
N ILE A 7 -44.91 35.73 -7.47
CA ILE A 7 -43.85 35.45 -6.49
C ILE A 7 -42.60 35.25 -7.34
N PRO A 8 -41.53 36.06 -7.21
CA PRO A 8 -40.39 35.58 -6.41
C PRO A 8 -39.49 36.72 -5.89
N LEU A 9 -39.69 37.19 -4.65
CA LEU A 9 -38.67 37.96 -3.92
C LEU A 9 -37.78 37.06 -3.03
N ILE A 10 -38.00 35.74 -3.07
CA ILE A 10 -37.32 34.74 -2.23
C ILE A 10 -36.20 34.00 -3.01
N LEU A 11 -36.03 34.28 -4.31
CA LEU A 11 -35.02 33.60 -5.14
C LEU A 11 -33.65 34.31 -5.17
N PHE A 12 -33.49 35.49 -4.56
CA PHE A 12 -32.23 36.25 -4.59
C PHE A 12 -31.33 36.03 -3.37
N LEU A 13 -31.83 35.37 -2.32
CA LEU A 13 -31.09 35.18 -1.05
C LEU A 13 -30.25 33.90 -0.98
N ILE A 14 -30.27 33.05 -2.01
CA ILE A 14 -29.56 31.76 -2.02
C ILE A 14 -28.17 31.86 -2.69
N LEU A 15 -27.80 33.00 -3.29
CA LEU A 15 -26.55 33.15 -4.04
C LEU A 15 -25.33 33.60 -3.20
N ILE A 16 -25.49 33.82 -1.89
CA ILE A 16 -24.39 34.28 -1.01
C ILE A 16 -23.94 33.24 0.01
N ALA A 17 -24.29 31.96 -0.17
CA ALA A 17 -23.59 30.86 0.48
C ALA A 17 -22.20 30.70 -0.19
N SER A 18 -21.36 31.72 -0.02
CA SER A 18 -19.94 31.69 -0.34
C SER A 18 -19.31 30.60 0.53
N CYS A 19 -18.74 29.59 -0.12
CA CYS A 19 -17.92 28.57 0.53
C CYS A 19 -16.86 29.25 1.39
N SER A 20 -17.01 29.21 2.71
CA SER A 20 -15.91 29.49 3.61
C SER A 20 -14.90 28.36 3.44
N LYS A 21 -13.78 28.60 2.75
CA LYS A 21 -12.60 27.74 2.90
C LYS A 21 -12.23 27.77 4.38
N THR A 22 -12.52 26.66 5.06
CA THR A 22 -12.15 26.43 6.45
C THR A 22 -10.64 26.60 6.55
N LYS A 23 -10.18 27.31 7.59
CA LYS A 23 -8.78 27.72 7.81
C LYS A 23 -7.76 26.58 8.02
N ASN A 24 -8.08 25.36 7.61
CA ASN A 24 -7.22 24.17 7.74
C ASN A 24 -6.73 23.61 6.40
N ASP A 25 -7.07 24.21 5.25
CA ASP A 25 -6.40 23.90 3.98
C ASP A 25 -5.02 24.57 3.96
N ILE A 26 -4.04 23.94 4.63
CA ILE A 26 -2.63 24.27 4.42
C ILE A 26 -2.26 23.68 3.06
N CYS A 27 -2.61 24.41 1.99
CA CYS A 27 -2.12 24.14 0.65
C CYS A 27 -0.63 24.46 0.61
N ASP A 28 0.19 23.44 0.37
CA ASP A 28 1.63 23.58 0.18
C ASP A 28 1.97 23.36 -1.29
N ALA A 29 2.06 24.45 -2.05
CA ALA A 29 2.40 24.41 -3.47
C ALA A 29 3.85 23.97 -3.72
N SER A 30 4.70 23.89 -2.69
CA SER A 30 6.08 23.43 -2.80
C SER A 30 6.26 21.94 -2.52
N GLN A 31 5.27 21.31 -1.89
CA GLN A 31 5.28 19.86 -1.65
C GLN A 31 5.14 19.09 -2.97
N ILE A 32 5.97 18.05 -3.14
CA ILE A 32 5.85 17.11 -4.25
C ILE A 32 4.50 16.38 -4.14
N CYS A 33 3.74 16.37 -5.23
CA CYS A 33 2.45 15.71 -5.31
C CYS A 33 2.47 14.70 -6.46
N TYR A 34 2.51 13.40 -6.11
CA TYR A 34 2.30 12.34 -7.09
C TYR A 34 0.81 12.22 -7.36
N THR A 35 0.35 12.71 -8.52
CA THR A 35 -1.08 12.75 -8.86
C THR A 35 -1.62 11.45 -9.45
N GLN A 36 -0.72 10.53 -9.80
CA GLN A 36 -1.06 9.20 -10.27
C GLN A 36 -0.74 8.20 -9.17
N LYS A 37 -1.72 7.38 -8.82
CA LYS A 37 -1.52 6.26 -7.91
C LYS A 37 -0.64 5.23 -8.61
N PRO A 38 0.40 4.68 -7.96
CA PRO A 38 1.10 3.53 -8.51
C PRO A 38 0.16 2.33 -8.57
N ASP A 39 0.24 1.55 -9.64
CA ASP A 39 -0.50 0.28 -9.74
C ASP A 39 0.23 -0.82 -8.96
N GLU A 40 1.57 -0.81 -9.01
CA GLU A 40 2.45 -1.80 -8.41
C GLU A 40 3.67 -1.16 -7.75
N LEU A 41 4.17 -1.77 -6.68
CA LEU A 41 5.39 -1.40 -5.95
C LEU A 41 6.15 -2.67 -5.54
N TYR A 42 7.32 -2.55 -4.93
CA TYR A 42 8.14 -3.73 -4.62
C TYR A 42 7.79 -4.39 -3.29
N VAL A 43 7.73 -5.72 -3.30
CA VAL A 43 7.82 -6.57 -2.11
C VAL A 43 9.19 -7.20 -2.10
N LYS A 44 10.01 -6.83 -1.13
CA LYS A 44 11.34 -7.39 -0.92
C LYS A 44 11.28 -8.49 0.13
N ILE A 45 11.72 -9.68 -0.25
CA ILE A 45 11.89 -10.82 0.66
C ILE A 45 13.34 -10.86 1.12
N ALA A 46 13.58 -10.59 2.40
CA ALA A 46 14.92 -10.67 2.99
C ALA A 46 15.15 -12.04 3.63
N LEU A 47 16.17 -12.76 3.18
CA LEU A 47 16.50 -14.12 3.59
C LEU A 47 17.90 -14.17 4.23
N THR A 48 18.10 -15.15 5.12
CA THR A 48 19.45 -15.53 5.55
C THR A 48 20.11 -16.37 4.46
N ASN A 49 21.31 -15.96 4.04
CA ASN A 49 22.16 -16.82 3.21
C ASN A 49 22.70 -17.95 4.07
N THR A 50 22.27 -19.17 3.80
CA THR A 50 22.85 -20.35 4.44
C THR A 50 24.11 -20.77 3.66
N PRO A 51 25.29 -20.83 4.30
CA PRO A 51 26.51 -21.32 3.66
C PRO A 51 26.42 -22.83 3.32
N THR A 52 25.45 -23.54 3.90
CA THR A 52 25.05 -24.88 3.46
C THR A 52 24.30 -24.75 2.13
N SER A 53 24.69 -25.57 1.14
CA SER A 53 24.23 -25.58 -0.25
C SER A 53 22.73 -25.86 -0.47
N GLU A 54 21.89 -25.67 0.52
CA GLU A 54 20.45 -25.89 0.47
C GLU A 54 19.74 -24.55 0.25
N PRO A 55 19.08 -24.36 -0.90
CA PRO A 55 18.22 -23.22 -1.13
C PRO A 55 17.07 -23.16 -0.11
N VAL A 56 16.69 -21.95 0.27
CA VAL A 56 15.55 -21.68 1.16
C VAL A 56 14.26 -21.82 0.36
N GLU A 57 13.33 -22.66 0.83
CA GLU A 57 11.96 -22.71 0.26
C GLU A 57 11.20 -21.47 0.73
N VAL A 58 10.73 -20.66 -0.21
CA VAL A 58 9.97 -19.43 0.02
C VAL A 58 8.58 -19.58 -0.58
N LYS A 59 7.57 -19.17 0.18
CA LYS A 59 6.19 -19.03 -0.31
C LYS A 59 5.74 -17.60 -0.08
N LEU A 60 5.19 -16.98 -1.12
CA LEU A 60 4.62 -15.64 -1.09
C LEU A 60 3.11 -15.74 -1.32
N TYR A 61 2.35 -15.03 -0.50
CA TYR A 61 0.89 -15.02 -0.50
C TYR A 61 0.37 -13.59 -0.65
N ILE A 62 -0.75 -13.46 -1.37
CA ILE A 62 -1.60 -12.27 -1.33
C ILE A 62 -2.66 -12.50 -0.23
N GLY A 63 -2.66 -11.66 0.79
CA GLY A 63 -3.49 -11.80 2.00
C GLY A 63 -2.70 -12.29 3.21
N ASN A 64 -3.41 -12.82 4.22
CA ASN A 64 -2.79 -13.40 5.41
C ASN A 64 -2.37 -14.85 5.13
N LEU A 65 -1.57 -15.45 6.03
CA LEU A 65 -1.12 -16.83 5.86
C LEU A 65 -2.27 -17.86 5.83
N ASP A 66 -3.31 -17.66 6.64
CA ASP A 66 -4.36 -18.66 6.86
C ASP A 66 -5.42 -18.67 5.75
N ASP A 67 -5.68 -17.51 5.13
CA ASP A 67 -6.77 -17.29 4.18
C ASP A 67 -6.32 -16.64 2.85
N GLY A 68 -5.04 -16.35 2.70
CA GLY A 68 -4.47 -15.74 1.51
C GLY A 68 -4.28 -16.71 0.35
N GLU A 69 -4.17 -16.14 -0.85
CA GLU A 69 -3.88 -16.87 -2.08
C GLU A 69 -2.36 -17.07 -2.21
N LEU A 70 -1.92 -18.31 -2.44
CA LEU A 70 -0.52 -18.58 -2.77
C LEU A 70 -0.20 -17.97 -4.14
N TYR A 71 0.64 -16.94 -4.14
CA TYR A 71 1.09 -16.26 -5.34
C TYR A 71 2.28 -16.98 -5.99
N ASP A 72 3.30 -17.31 -5.19
CA ASP A 72 4.51 -17.98 -5.70
C ASP A 72 5.12 -18.94 -4.66
N ASN A 73 5.81 -19.96 -5.14
CA ASN A 73 6.54 -20.95 -4.35
C ASN A 73 7.83 -21.35 -5.07
N TYR A 74 8.97 -21.00 -4.48
CA TYR A 74 10.27 -21.16 -5.11
C TYR A 74 11.38 -21.46 -4.10
N TYR A 75 12.55 -21.81 -4.62
CA TYR A 75 13.76 -22.05 -3.85
C TYR A 75 14.77 -20.94 -4.17
N SER A 76 15.27 -20.24 -3.15
CA SER A 76 16.24 -19.16 -3.32
C SER A 76 17.55 -19.42 -2.57
N ALA A 77 18.66 -19.11 -3.23
CA ALA A 77 19.99 -19.04 -2.64
C ALA A 77 20.47 -17.58 -2.44
N ASN A 78 19.61 -16.60 -2.77
CA ASN A 78 19.91 -15.17 -2.64
C ASN A 78 19.51 -14.66 -1.25
N ASN A 79 20.10 -13.52 -0.86
CA ASN A 79 19.73 -12.86 0.39
C ASN A 79 18.48 -11.99 0.24
N ASN A 80 18.18 -11.58 -1.00
CA ASN A 80 17.04 -10.74 -1.30
C ASN A 80 16.39 -11.25 -2.58
N GLU A 81 15.06 -11.30 -2.57
CA GLU A 81 14.23 -11.50 -3.76
C GLU A 81 13.26 -10.34 -3.86
N TYR A 82 12.96 -9.90 -5.08
CA TYR A 82 12.12 -8.74 -5.34
C TYR A 82 10.96 -9.14 -6.23
N HIS A 83 9.75 -8.79 -5.80
CA HIS A 83 8.52 -8.99 -6.56
C HIS A 83 7.87 -7.63 -6.79
N LEU A 84 7.53 -7.32 -8.04
CA LEU A 84 6.70 -6.15 -8.34
C LEU A 84 5.24 -6.59 -8.20
N MET A 85 4.51 -5.98 -7.27
CA MET A 85 3.22 -6.47 -6.81
C MET A 85 2.18 -5.34 -6.70
N PRO A 86 0.88 -5.63 -6.89
CA PRO A 86 -0.18 -4.65 -6.76
C PRO A 86 -0.20 -3.93 -5.41
N VAL A 87 -0.46 -2.62 -5.43
CA VAL A 87 -0.63 -1.85 -4.18
C VAL A 87 -2.00 -2.07 -3.53
N ASP A 88 -2.11 -1.67 -2.27
CA ASP A 88 -3.24 -1.83 -1.36
C ASP A 88 -3.56 -3.25 -0.93
N GLU A 89 -2.71 -4.20 -1.29
CA GLU A 89 -2.77 -5.58 -0.85
C GLU A 89 -1.86 -5.85 0.34
N ARG A 90 -2.24 -6.84 1.16
CA ARG A 90 -1.35 -7.42 2.16
C ARG A 90 -0.55 -8.53 1.53
N TYR A 91 0.73 -8.60 1.84
CA TYR A 91 1.59 -9.71 1.45
C TYR A 91 2.06 -10.43 2.69
N THR A 92 2.09 -11.76 2.60
CA THR A 92 2.65 -12.62 3.63
C THR A 92 3.65 -13.54 2.96
N ALA A 93 4.79 -13.75 3.59
CA ALA A 93 5.77 -14.69 3.07
C ALA A 93 6.26 -15.63 4.17
N THR A 94 6.61 -16.84 3.76
CA THR A 94 7.22 -17.84 4.64
C THR A 94 8.54 -18.30 4.05
N ALA A 95 9.57 -18.40 4.88
CA ALA A 95 10.84 -19.02 4.52
C ALA A 95 11.06 -20.25 5.41
N LYS A 96 11.41 -21.36 4.78
CA LYS A 96 11.68 -22.62 5.47
C LYS A 96 13.17 -22.94 5.40
N TYR A 97 13.77 -23.04 6.57
CA TYR A 97 15.17 -23.35 6.80
C TYR A 97 15.32 -24.73 7.43
N VAL A 98 16.45 -25.39 7.15
CA VAL A 98 16.89 -26.58 7.88
C VAL A 98 18.15 -26.22 8.66
N LYS A 99 18.11 -26.32 10.00
CA LYS A 99 19.25 -26.03 10.88
C LYS A 99 19.36 -27.14 11.91
N ASP A 100 20.54 -27.77 11.99
CA ASP A 100 20.82 -28.86 12.93
C ASP A 100 19.84 -30.06 12.84
N GLY A 101 19.26 -30.28 11.66
CA GLY A 101 18.26 -31.31 11.40
C GLY A 101 16.81 -30.89 11.69
N ASP A 102 16.60 -29.73 12.30
CA ASP A 102 15.28 -29.16 12.57
C ASP A 102 14.82 -28.28 11.41
N THR A 103 13.51 -28.32 11.15
CA THR A 103 12.85 -27.40 10.20
C THR A 103 12.35 -26.17 10.93
N ILE A 104 12.80 -24.99 10.50
CA ILE A 104 12.40 -23.70 11.05
C ILE A 104 11.64 -22.94 9.97
N ILE A 105 10.44 -22.47 10.29
CA ILE A 105 9.62 -21.65 9.40
C ILE A 105 9.58 -20.23 9.97
N VAL A 106 10.09 -19.27 9.21
CA VAL A 106 9.99 -17.83 9.51
C VAL A 106 8.86 -17.27 8.67
N ILE A 107 8.03 -16.42 9.27
CA ILE A 107 6.85 -15.83 8.65
C ILE A 107 6.90 -14.33 8.91
N ASP A 108 6.65 -13.54 7.88
CA ASP A 108 6.46 -12.09 8.00
C ASP A 108 5.37 -11.60 7.05
N SER A 109 4.74 -10.48 7.39
CA SER A 109 3.67 -9.88 6.60
C SER A 109 3.64 -8.37 6.77
N ASP A 110 3.39 -7.68 5.65
CA ASP A 110 3.12 -6.25 5.65
C ASP A 110 2.11 -5.86 4.56
N LYS A 111 1.60 -4.64 4.63
CA LYS A 111 0.70 -4.08 3.61
C LYS A 111 1.47 -3.14 2.71
N LEU A 112 1.48 -3.43 1.41
CA LEU A 112 1.98 -2.52 0.39
C LEU A 112 0.93 -1.44 0.16
N ALA A 113 1.14 -0.22 0.66
CA ALA A 113 0.11 0.81 0.69
C ALA A 113 0.44 2.01 -0.20
N ALA A 114 -0.59 2.55 -0.87
CA ALA A 114 -0.52 3.85 -1.52
C ALA A 114 -1.64 4.75 -0.98
N ILE A 115 -1.28 5.69 -0.10
CA ILE A 115 -2.21 6.49 0.68
C ILE A 115 -2.52 7.79 -0.08
N SER A 116 -3.80 8.02 -0.38
CA SER A 116 -4.23 9.28 -0.99
C SER A 116 -4.37 10.39 0.06
N TYR A 117 -3.95 11.60 -0.28
CA TYR A 117 -4.24 12.80 0.49
C TYR A 117 -4.59 13.97 -0.45
N LYS A 118 -5.19 15.03 0.11
CA LYS A 118 -5.49 16.25 -0.62
C LYS A 118 -4.40 17.28 -0.36
N ASN A 119 -3.83 17.85 -1.41
CA ASN A 119 -2.99 19.03 -1.33
C ASN A 119 -3.50 20.07 -2.33
N CYS A 120 -3.89 21.23 -1.83
CA CYS A 120 -4.61 22.23 -2.63
C CYS A 120 -5.85 21.59 -3.30
N ASP A 121 -5.99 21.70 -4.63
CA ASP A 121 -7.12 21.14 -5.37
C ASP A 121 -6.81 19.75 -5.99
N GLU A 122 -5.61 19.19 -5.74
CA GLU A 122 -5.14 17.92 -6.30
C GLU A 122 -5.32 16.74 -5.32
N THR A 123 -5.51 15.53 -5.86
CA THR A 123 -5.31 14.28 -5.11
C THR A 123 -3.88 13.84 -5.31
N CYS A 124 -3.13 13.70 -4.22
CA CYS A 124 -1.76 13.21 -4.22
C CYS A 124 -1.71 11.82 -3.57
N TYR A 125 -0.66 11.06 -3.86
CA TYR A 125 -0.39 9.75 -3.27
C TYR A 125 0.96 9.74 -2.58
N ASP A 126 1.00 9.12 -1.41
CA ASP A 126 2.20 8.84 -0.62
C ASP A 126 2.35 7.32 -0.47
N TYR A 127 3.57 6.82 -0.67
CA TYR A 127 3.88 5.40 -0.67
C TYR A 127 5.38 5.17 -0.47
N ASP A 128 5.72 4.04 0.16
CA ASP A 128 7.09 3.54 0.17
C ASP A 128 7.35 2.76 -1.13
N ASP A 129 8.51 2.96 -1.76
CA ASP A 129 8.87 2.25 -3.00
C ASP A 129 8.91 0.72 -2.82
N GLU A 130 9.15 0.25 -1.60
CA GLU A 130 9.14 -1.16 -1.23
C GLU A 130 8.64 -1.42 0.21
N ILE A 131 8.01 -2.58 0.43
CA ILE A 131 7.92 -3.20 1.76
C ILE A 131 9.00 -4.28 1.91
N ILE A 132 9.45 -4.53 3.14
CA ILE A 132 10.46 -5.54 3.44
C ILE A 132 9.84 -6.62 4.34
N LEU A 133 9.68 -7.82 3.80
CA LEU A 133 9.31 -9.01 4.57
C LEU A 133 10.60 -9.67 5.07
N ASN A 134 10.87 -9.54 6.36
CA ASN A 134 12.10 -10.01 6.99
C ASN A 134 11.95 -11.46 7.46
N LEU A 135 12.44 -12.38 6.64
CA LEU A 135 12.39 -13.82 6.87
C LEU A 135 13.75 -14.39 7.30
N GLN A 136 14.66 -13.56 7.79
CA GLN A 136 15.98 -13.98 8.24
C GLN A 136 15.89 -14.89 9.48
N LEU A 137 16.71 -15.94 9.51
CA LEU A 137 16.78 -16.92 10.60
C LEU A 137 17.37 -16.33 11.90
N GLU A 138 18.25 -15.33 11.78
CA GLU A 138 18.84 -14.58 12.89
C GLU A 138 18.88 -13.09 12.51
N LYS A 139 18.53 -12.20 13.45
CA LYS A 139 18.56 -10.73 13.29
C LYS A 139 19.90 -10.14 13.72
#